data_AF-Q5F8Z7-F1
#
_entry.id   AF-Q5F8Z7-F1
#
_cell.length_a   1.000
_cell.length_b   1.000
_cell.length_c   1.000
_cell.angle_alpha   90.00
_cell.angle_beta   90.00
_cell.angle_gamma   90.00
#
_symmetry.space_group_name_H-M   'P 1'
#
loop_
_entity.id
_entity.type
_entity.pdbx_description
1 polymer ?
#
loop_
_entity_poly.entity_id
_entity_poly.type
_entity_poly.pdbx_seq_one_letter_code
_entity_poly.pdbx_strand_id
1 'polypeptide(L)'
;MLAILLSAILGLVSTTAAAGTSEPAHRHTKHISKANKQMLHPECRKYLERRAAWYRSQGNVQELRENKKARKAFRTLPYAEQKIQCRAAYEAFDDFDGGRFRR
;
A
#
# COMPACT_ATOMS: atom_id res chain seq x y z
N MET A 1 -19.01 -26.91 12.75
CA MET A 1 -17.70 -27.60 12.83
C MET A 1 -17.17 -27.75 11.40
N LEU A 2 -16.47 -26.74 10.87
CA LEU A 2 -15.86 -26.81 9.54
C LEU A 2 -14.40 -27.22 9.74
N ALA A 3 -14.06 -28.46 9.36
CA ALA A 3 -12.71 -28.97 9.33
C ALA A 3 -12.04 -28.52 8.02
N ILE A 4 -10.95 -27.77 8.11
CA ILE A 4 -10.09 -27.47 6.96
C ILE A 4 -8.69 -27.96 7.32
N LEU A 5 -8.35 -29.14 6.79
CA LEU A 5 -6.98 -29.61 6.58
C LEU A 5 -6.24 -28.62 5.68
N LEU A 6 -4.93 -28.43 5.88
CA LEU A 6 -3.97 -28.08 4.82
C LEU A 6 -2.52 -28.38 5.28
N SER A 7 -2.17 -29.65 5.04
CA SER A 7 -0.91 -30.24 4.56
C SER A 7 0.40 -29.43 4.51
N ALA A 8 1.42 -30.07 5.11
CA ALA A 8 2.79 -30.32 4.63
C ALA A 8 3.63 -29.15 4.06
N ILE A 9 4.53 -28.65 4.91
CA ILE A 9 5.64 -27.75 4.59
C ILE A 9 6.82 -28.63 4.13
N LEU A 10 7.04 -28.79 2.82
CA LEU A 10 8.27 -29.39 2.29
C LEU A 10 8.92 -28.45 1.27
N GLY A 11 10.23 -28.24 1.44
CA GLY A 11 11.11 -27.73 0.40
C GLY A 11 11.74 -26.38 0.70
N LEU A 12 12.66 -26.32 1.68
CA LEU A 12 13.51 -25.14 1.86
C LEU A 12 14.91 -25.38 1.29
N VAL A 13 15.07 -24.76 0.12
CA VAL A 13 16.25 -24.03 -0.36
C VAL A 13 17.52 -24.82 -0.67
N SER A 14 17.79 -24.96 -1.97
CA SER A 14 19.11 -25.21 -2.52
C SER A 14 19.64 -23.94 -3.16
N THR A 15 20.87 -23.59 -2.76
CA THR A 15 21.91 -22.85 -3.49
C THR A 15 21.61 -21.41 -3.92
N THR A 16 22.18 -20.44 -3.20
CA THR A 16 22.52 -19.12 -3.76
C THR A 16 24.04 -18.98 -3.82
N ALA A 17 24.54 -18.94 -5.06
CA ALA A 17 25.93 -18.63 -5.37
C ALA A 17 26.21 -17.16 -5.03
N ALA A 18 27.15 -16.95 -4.12
CA ALA A 18 27.64 -15.64 -3.71
C ALA A 18 28.89 -15.29 -4.51
N ALA A 19 28.91 -14.06 -5.03
CA ALA A 19 30.05 -13.14 -5.13
C ALA A 19 29.94 -12.25 -6.38
N GLY A 20 28.89 -11.44 -6.45
CA GLY A 20 28.87 -10.25 -7.30
C GLY A 20 29.71 -9.16 -6.63
N THR A 21 30.81 -8.80 -7.26
CA THR A 21 31.76 -7.78 -6.79
C THR A 21 31.10 -6.40 -6.75
N SER A 22 31.32 -5.75 -5.62
CA SER A 22 30.86 -4.42 -5.25
C SER A 22 31.63 -3.32 -5.96
N GLU A 23 30.94 -2.40 -6.63
CA GLU A 23 31.41 -1.03 -6.82
C GLU A 23 30.39 -0.05 -6.20
N PRO A 24 30.71 0.56 -5.04
CA PRO A 24 29.87 1.57 -4.42
C PRO A 24 30.14 2.93 -5.07
N ALA A 25 29.37 3.25 -6.11
CA ALA A 25 29.39 4.59 -6.69
C ALA A 25 28.69 5.59 -5.74
N HIS A 26 29.47 6.13 -4.81
CA HIS A 26 29.16 7.34 -4.06
C HIS A 26 28.89 8.51 -5.03
N ARG A 27 27.62 8.90 -5.19
CA ARG A 27 27.27 10.20 -5.78
C ARG A 27 26.24 10.94 -4.93
N HIS A 28 26.80 11.83 -4.11
CA HIS A 28 26.28 13.15 -3.73
C HIS A 28 24.81 13.28 -3.34
N THR A 29 24.58 13.13 -2.04
CA THR A 29 23.49 13.72 -1.27
C THR A 29 23.59 15.26 -1.32
N LYS A 30 22.92 15.91 -2.28
CA LYS A 30 22.71 17.38 -2.28
C LYS A 30 21.22 17.69 -2.16
N HIS A 31 20.84 18.14 -0.96
CA HIS A 31 19.72 19.04 -0.63
C HIS A 31 18.65 19.25 -1.71
N ILE A 32 17.56 18.46 -1.66
CA ILE A 32 16.25 18.87 -2.17
C ILE A 32 15.29 19.01 -0.99
N SER A 33 15.22 20.26 -0.50
CA SER A 33 14.06 20.93 0.10
C SER A 33 13.22 20.18 1.14
N LYS A 34 13.26 20.67 2.38
CA LYS A 34 12.25 20.44 3.44
C LYS A 34 10.83 20.98 3.11
N ALA A 35 10.46 21.22 1.85
CA ALA A 35 9.32 22.05 1.49
C ALA A 35 8.07 21.28 1.03
N ASN A 36 8.20 20.10 0.43
CA ASN A 36 7.03 19.32 0.06
C ASN A 36 6.62 18.49 1.28
N LYS A 37 5.77 19.06 2.16
CA LYS A 37 4.92 18.25 3.04
C LYS A 37 4.32 17.17 2.15
N GLN A 38 4.83 15.94 2.27
CA GLN A 38 4.66 14.86 1.29
C GLN A 38 3.23 14.86 0.73
N MET A 39 3.11 15.36 -0.49
CA MET A 39 1.80 15.54 -1.12
C MET A 39 1.19 14.17 -1.35
N LEU A 40 -0.09 14.06 -1.03
CA LEU A 40 -0.85 12.84 -1.31
C LEU A 40 -1.35 12.90 -2.75
N HIS A 41 -1.08 11.85 -3.52
CA HIS A 41 -1.55 11.73 -4.89
C HIS A 41 -3.09 11.74 -4.95
N PRO A 42 -3.73 12.38 -5.96
CA PRO A 42 -5.19 12.43 -6.08
C PRO A 42 -5.85 11.05 -6.15
N GLU A 43 -5.22 10.06 -6.78
CA GLU A 43 -5.71 8.67 -6.77
C GLU A 43 -5.78 8.07 -5.36
N CYS A 44 -4.79 8.36 -4.51
CA CYS A 44 -4.87 7.97 -3.10
C CYS A 44 -6.00 8.65 -2.36
N ARG A 45 -6.29 9.92 -2.69
CA ARG A 45 -7.44 10.62 -2.12
C ARG A 45 -8.74 9.92 -2.50
N LYS A 46 -8.96 9.60 -3.79
CA LYS A 46 -10.14 8.86 -4.26
C LYS A 46 -10.30 7.52 -3.53
N TYR A 47 -9.24 6.73 -3.49
CA TYR A 47 -9.23 5.43 -2.79
C TYR A 47 -9.56 5.55 -1.31
N LEU A 48 -8.87 6.43 -0.58
CA LEU A 48 -9.08 6.56 0.86
C LEU A 48 -10.47 7.10 1.19
N GLU A 49 -10.99 8.04 0.40
CA GLU A 49 -12.34 8.58 0.57
C GLU A 49 -13.42 7.52 0.32
N ARG A 50 -13.27 6.71 -0.73
CA ARG A 50 -14.14 5.56 -1.02
C ARG A 50 -14.11 4.54 0.12
N ARG A 51 -12.91 4.10 0.50
CA ARG A 51 -12.71 3.16 1.62
C ARG A 51 -13.33 3.71 2.91
N ALA A 52 -13.15 5.00 3.20
CA ALA A 52 -13.76 5.63 4.37
C ALA A 52 -15.29 5.74 4.27
N ALA A 53 -15.86 6.00 3.09
CA ALA A 53 -17.32 6.02 2.90
C ALA A 53 -17.94 4.66 3.22
N TRP A 54 -17.31 3.58 2.75
CA TRP A 54 -17.73 2.21 3.06
C TRP A 54 -17.68 1.94 4.57
N TYR A 55 -16.56 2.17 5.24
CA TYR A 55 -16.47 1.89 6.69
C TYR A 55 -17.36 2.80 7.54
N ARG A 56 -17.66 4.02 7.08
CA ARG A 56 -18.68 4.87 7.73
C ARG A 56 -20.07 4.24 7.64
N SER A 57 -20.43 3.66 6.49
CA SER A 57 -21.74 2.99 6.35
C SER A 57 -21.85 1.75 7.21
N GLN A 58 -20.73 1.08 7.51
CA GLN A 58 -20.67 -0.07 8.41
C GLN A 58 -20.57 0.32 9.90
N GLY A 59 -20.35 1.60 10.22
CA GLY A 59 -20.05 2.03 11.59
C GLY A 59 -18.71 1.53 12.15
N ASN A 60 -17.80 1.05 11.30
CA ASN A 60 -16.52 0.47 11.74
C ASN A 60 -15.48 1.57 12.01
N VAL A 61 -15.46 2.06 13.25
CA VAL A 61 -14.57 3.15 13.69
C VAL A 61 -13.09 2.74 13.67
N GLN A 62 -12.79 1.47 13.93
CA GLN A 62 -11.41 0.99 13.94
C GLN A 62 -10.79 1.07 12.55
N GLU A 63 -11.53 0.64 11.54
CA GLU A 63 -11.08 0.72 10.15
C GLU A 63 -10.97 2.17 9.64
N LEU A 64 -11.77 3.10 10.17
CA LEU A 64 -11.58 4.52 9.90
C LEU A 64 -10.27 5.06 10.50
N ARG A 65 -9.80 4.51 11.63
CA ARG A 65 -8.48 4.84 12.19
C ARG A 65 -7.36 4.24 11.34
N GLU A 66 -7.52 2.99 10.89
CA GLU A 66 -6.57 2.37 9.95
C GLU A 66 -6.51 3.12 8.62
N ASN A 67 -7.63 3.64 8.12
CA ASN A 67 -7.67 4.49 6.92
C ASN A 67 -6.86 5.80 7.12
N LYS A 68 -6.93 6.42 8.31
CA LYS A 68 -6.08 7.58 8.66
C LYS A 68 -4.60 7.22 8.70
N LYS A 69 -4.23 6.02 9.17
CA LYS A 69 -2.85 5.53 9.15
C LYS A 69 -2.39 5.25 7.72
N ALA A 70 -3.21 4.60 6.90
CA ALA A 70 -2.95 4.37 5.48
C ALA A 70 -2.68 5.69 4.74
N ARG A 71 -3.45 6.74 5.02
CA ARG A 71 -3.19 8.08 4.47
C ARG A 71 -1.79 8.60 4.80
N LYS A 72 -1.31 8.37 6.02
CA LYS A 72 0.05 8.76 6.42
C LYS A 72 1.10 7.89 5.73
N ALA A 73 0.85 6.58 5.64
CA ALA A 73 1.75 5.64 4.96
C ALA A 73 1.90 5.95 3.47
N PHE A 74 0.81 6.24 2.75
CA PHE A 74 0.91 6.61 1.33
C PHE A 74 1.73 7.89 1.12
N ARG A 75 1.68 8.85 2.05
CA ARG A 75 2.50 10.06 1.95
C ARG A 75 3.99 9.75 2.03
N THR A 76 4.42 8.69 2.71
CA THR A 76 5.85 8.35 2.79
C THR A 76 6.38 7.73 1.50
N LEU A 77 5.51 7.29 0.59
CA LEU A 77 5.90 6.74 -0.70
C LEU A 77 6.24 7.83 -1.72
N PRO A 78 7.14 7.55 -2.68
CA PRO A 78 7.34 8.38 -3.86
C PRO A 78 6.01 8.69 -4.57
N TYR A 79 5.87 9.92 -5.08
CA TYR A 79 4.59 10.39 -5.67
C TYR A 79 4.10 9.52 -6.85
N ALA A 80 5.02 8.99 -7.65
CA ALA A 80 4.69 8.06 -8.74
C ALA A 80 4.18 6.71 -8.23
N GLU A 81 4.80 6.16 -7.18
CA GLU A 81 4.37 4.91 -6.56
C GLU A 81 3.01 5.04 -5.88
N GLN A 82 2.73 6.19 -5.27
CA GLN A 82 1.40 6.49 -4.73
C GLN A 82 0.31 6.30 -5.79
N LYS A 83 0.51 6.79 -7.03
CA LYS A 83 -0.45 6.62 -8.12
C LYS A 83 -0.72 5.15 -8.41
N ILE A 84 0.35 4.36 -8.57
CA ILE A 84 0.26 2.95 -8.95
C ILE A 84 -0.46 2.16 -7.86
N GLN A 85 0.02 2.28 -6.61
CA GLN A 85 -0.53 1.51 -5.50
C GLN A 85 -1.98 1.89 -5.19
N CYS A 86 -2.31 3.19 -5.18
CA CYS A 86 -3.66 3.62 -4.86
C CYS A 86 -4.66 3.34 -5.98
N ARG A 87 -4.23 3.34 -7.24
CA ARG A 87 -5.08 2.88 -8.35
C ARG A 87 -5.37 1.39 -8.22
N ALA A 88 -4.33 0.58 -8.02
CA ALA A 88 -4.50 -0.86 -7.80
C ALA A 88 -5.39 -1.15 -6.59
N ALA A 89 -5.21 -0.42 -5.49
CA ALA A 89 -6.04 -0.54 -4.30
C ALA A 89 -7.49 -0.08 -4.54
N TYR A 90 -7.72 0.94 -5.37
CA TYR A 90 -9.06 1.39 -5.75
C TYR A 90 -9.80 0.31 -6.55
N GLU A 91 -9.13 -0.28 -7.54
CA GLU A 91 -9.66 -1.34 -8.38
C GLU A 91 -9.95 -2.59 -7.54
N ALA A 92 -9.02 -3.03 -6.68
CA ALA A 92 -9.24 -4.19 -5.80
C ALA A 92 -10.36 -3.94 -4.76
N PHE A 93 -10.54 -2.71 -4.31
CA PHE A 93 -11.61 -2.37 -3.38
C PHE A 93 -12.99 -2.30 -4.04
N ASP A 94 -13.02 -2.16 -5.38
CA ASP A 94 -14.26 -2.16 -6.15
C ASP A 94 -14.98 -3.51 -6.09
N ASP A 95 -14.21 -4.60 -6.20
CA ASP A 95 -14.71 -5.96 -6.01
C ASP A 95 -15.16 -6.19 -4.56
N PHE A 96 -14.46 -5.60 -3.59
CA PHE A 96 -14.77 -5.76 -2.16
C PHE A 96 -16.06 -5.06 -1.73
N ASP A 97 -16.29 -3.82 -2.17
CA ASP A 97 -17.48 -3.06 -1.77
C ASP A 97 -18.69 -3.25 -2.70
N GLY A 98 -18.51 -3.99 -3.80
CA GLY A 98 -19.51 -4.24 -4.83
C GLY A 98 -19.84 -3.01 -5.65
N GLY A 99 -18.88 -2.09 -5.85
CA GLY A 99 -19.08 -0.87 -6.61
C GLY A 99 -19.89 0.23 -5.90
N ARG A 100 -20.42 -0.03 -4.70
CA ARG A 100 -21.43 0.84 -4.04
C ARG A 100 -20.97 2.27 -3.76
N PHE A 101 -19.66 2.47 -3.60
CA PHE A 101 -19.07 3.78 -3.29
C PHE A 101 -18.14 4.29 -4.40
N ARG A 102 -18.24 3.75 -5.61
CA ARG A 102 -17.50 4.23 -6.78
C ARG A 102 -17.87 5.71 -7.05
N ARG A 103 -16.86 6.56 -7.24
CA ARG A 103 -16.99 7.99 -7.56
C ARG A 103 -16.13 8.36 -8.76
#